data_AF-A0A6A0H498-F1
#
_entry.id   AF-A0A6A0H498-F1
#
_cell.length_a   1.000
_cell.length_b   1.000
_cell.length_c   1.000
_cell.angle_alpha   90.00
_cell.angle_beta   90.00
_cell.angle_gamma   90.00
#
_symmetry.space_group_name_H-M   'P 1'
#
loop_
_entity.id
_entity.type
_entity.pdbx_description
1 polymer ?
#
loop_
_entity_poly.entity_id
_entity_poly.type
_entity_poly.pdbx_seq_one_letter_code
_entity_poly.pdbx_strand_id
1 'polypeptide(L)'
;MASSSGVSKKTVAYFYDPDVGNFHYGPNHPMKPHRLAITHSLVLNYGLHKKLQVYRPYKANFHDMTRFHSEDYIDFLQKVSPQNVTNYTKNLGQFNMADDW
;
A
#
# COMPACT_ATOMS: atom_id res chain seq x y z
N MET A 1 14.18 -26.22 -39.64
CA MET A 1 13.25 -26.08 -38.50
C MET A 1 13.89 -25.10 -37.52
N ALA A 2 13.38 -23.88 -37.42
CA ALA A 2 13.92 -22.89 -36.48
C ALA A 2 13.47 -23.28 -35.06
N SER A 3 14.43 -23.59 -34.19
CA SER A 3 14.17 -23.78 -32.76
C SER A 3 13.74 -22.43 -32.19
N SER A 4 12.45 -22.27 -31.88
CA SER A 4 12.02 -21.17 -31.03
C SER A 4 12.70 -21.36 -29.68
N SER A 5 13.64 -20.47 -29.36
CA SER A 5 14.20 -20.33 -28.03
C SER A 5 13.05 -19.96 -27.09
N GLY A 6 12.43 -20.99 -26.51
CA GLY A 6 11.29 -20.85 -25.62
C GLY A 6 11.67 -19.96 -24.45
N VAL A 7 11.10 -18.76 -24.38
CA VAL A 7 11.24 -17.88 -23.23
C VAL A 7 10.75 -18.66 -22.01
N SER A 8 11.64 -18.92 -21.06
CA SER A 8 11.27 -19.62 -19.83
C SER A 8 10.13 -18.84 -19.15
N LYS A 9 9.12 -19.57 -18.69
CA LYS A 9 7.96 -18.96 -18.05
C LYS A 9 8.41 -18.28 -16.75
N LYS A 10 8.33 -16.95 -16.71
CA LYS A 10 8.75 -16.17 -15.53
C LYS A 10 7.86 -16.51 -14.32
N THR A 11 8.48 -16.68 -13.16
CA THR A 11 7.78 -16.74 -11.89
C THR A 11 7.42 -15.31 -11.46
N VAL A 12 6.16 -15.09 -11.08
CA VAL A 12 5.66 -13.77 -10.68
C VAL A 12 5.19 -13.83 -9.23
N ALA A 13 5.77 -12.99 -8.37
CA ALA A 13 5.30 -12.77 -7.02
C ALA A 13 4.18 -11.72 -7.01
N TYR A 14 3.10 -11.99 -6.29
CA TYR A 14 1.95 -11.12 -6.14
C TYR A 14 1.68 -10.89 -4.66
N PHE A 15 1.75 -9.63 -4.21
CA PHE A 15 1.56 -9.26 -2.82
C PHE A 15 0.19 -8.67 -2.60
N TYR A 16 -0.53 -9.18 -1.61
CA TYR A 16 -1.85 -8.67 -1.25
C TYR A 16 -2.10 -8.84 0.25
N ASP A 17 -2.61 -7.79 0.89
CA ASP A 17 -3.13 -7.83 2.25
C ASP A 17 -4.66 -7.59 2.19
N PRO A 18 -5.49 -8.49 2.76
CA PRO A 18 -6.94 -8.32 2.78
C PRO A 18 -7.43 -7.02 3.41
N ASP A 19 -6.67 -6.43 4.34
CA ASP A 19 -7.07 -5.24 5.08
C ASP A 19 -6.85 -3.94 4.28
N VAL A 20 -6.05 -3.98 3.21
CA VAL A 20 -5.68 -2.79 2.42
C VAL A 20 -6.89 -2.08 1.79
N GLY A 21 -7.96 -2.84 1.49
CA GLY A 21 -9.18 -2.29 0.90
C GLY A 21 -10.06 -1.52 1.89
N ASN A 22 -9.81 -1.66 3.19
CA ASN A 22 -10.66 -1.12 4.27
C ASN A 22 -10.25 0.28 4.72
N PHE A 23 -9.09 0.79 4.28
CA PHE A 23 -8.66 2.15 4.59
C PHE A 23 -9.50 3.18 3.83
N HIS A 24 -9.88 4.26 4.52
CA HIS A 24 -10.75 5.30 3.99
C HIS A 24 -10.13 6.68 4.20
N TYR A 25 -9.86 7.39 3.10
CA TYR A 25 -9.25 8.72 3.11
C TYR A 25 -10.23 9.85 3.44
N GLY A 26 -11.54 9.57 3.51
CA GLY A 26 -12.58 10.56 3.72
C GLY A 26 -13.65 10.54 2.62
N PRO A 27 -14.87 11.04 2.90
CA PRO A 27 -16.02 10.90 2.00
C PRO A 27 -15.73 11.39 0.57
N ASN A 28 -15.14 12.58 0.44
CA ASN A 28 -14.93 13.24 -0.85
C ASN A 28 -13.54 13.00 -1.45
N HIS A 29 -12.68 12.23 -0.77
CA HIS A 29 -11.31 12.01 -1.23
C HIS A 29 -11.26 11.07 -2.45
N PRO A 30 -10.55 11.40 -3.55
CA PRO A 30 -10.51 10.58 -4.77
C PRO A 30 -9.75 9.25 -4.62
N MET A 31 -8.73 9.18 -3.77
CA MET A 31 -8.05 7.91 -3.45
C MET A 31 -8.98 6.97 -2.68
N LYS A 32 -9.38 5.87 -3.33
CA LYS A 32 -10.17 4.79 -2.73
C LYS A 32 -9.36 3.49 -2.71
N PRO A 33 -8.71 3.13 -1.57
CA PRO A 33 -7.94 1.88 -1.43
C PRO A 33 -8.71 0.61 -1.79
N HIS A 34 -10.04 0.64 -1.66
CA HIS A 34 -10.96 -0.41 -2.12
C HIS A 34 -10.70 -0.91 -3.55
N ARG A 35 -10.16 -0.06 -4.44
CA ARG A 35 -9.75 -0.47 -5.81
C ARG A 35 -8.82 -1.69 -5.82
N LEU A 36 -7.96 -1.82 -4.81
CA LEU A 36 -7.02 -2.93 -4.68
C LEU A 36 -7.74 -4.26 -4.38
N ALA A 37 -8.79 -4.22 -3.55
CA ALA A 37 -9.64 -5.38 -3.27
C ALA A 37 -10.43 -5.82 -4.51
N ILE A 38 -10.95 -4.86 -5.29
CA ILE A 38 -11.62 -5.15 -6.57
C ILE A 38 -10.65 -5.83 -7.54
N THR A 39 -9.44 -5.29 -7.71
CA THR A 39 -8.41 -5.91 -8.56
C THR A 39 -8.07 -7.32 -8.08
N HIS A 40 -7.92 -7.54 -6.77
CA HIS A 40 -7.67 -8.87 -6.22
C HIS A 40 -8.80 -9.85 -6.52
N SER A 41 -10.06 -9.42 -6.40
CA SER A 41 -11.22 -10.23 -6.75
C SER A 41 -11.20 -10.66 -8.23
N LEU A 42 -10.83 -9.77 -9.14
CA LEU A 42 -10.67 -10.12 -10.56
C LEU A 42 -9.54 -11.14 -10.76
N VAL A 43 -8.38 -10.96 -10.11
CA VAL A 43 -7.25 -11.92 -10.16
C VAL A 43 -7.69 -13.33 -9.70
N LEU A 44 -8.52 -13.42 -8.67
CA LEU A 44 -9.06 -14.68 -8.19
C LEU A 44 -10.04 -15.29 -9.19
N ASN A 45 -11.04 -14.53 -9.62
CA ASN A 45 -12.14 -15.01 -10.48
C ASN A 45 -11.69 -15.38 -11.89
N TYR A 46 -10.66 -14.72 -12.44
CA TYR A 46 -10.03 -15.13 -13.70
C TYR A 46 -9.06 -16.32 -13.54
N GLY A 47 -8.89 -16.86 -12.32
CA GLY A 47 -7.97 -17.97 -12.05
C GLY A 47 -6.49 -17.61 -12.19
N LEU A 48 -6.14 -16.32 -12.24
CA LEU A 48 -4.76 -15.86 -12.44
C LEU A 48 -3.87 -16.21 -11.26
N HIS A 49 -4.41 -16.19 -10.03
CA HIS A 49 -3.72 -16.62 -8.81
C HIS A 49 -3.06 -18.00 -8.93
N LYS A 50 -3.62 -18.92 -9.73
CA LYS A 50 -3.05 -20.26 -9.99
C LYS A 50 -1.70 -20.23 -10.73
N LYS A 51 -1.34 -19.08 -11.31
CA LYS A 51 -0.09 -18.85 -12.05
C LYS A 51 0.87 -17.91 -11.29
N LEU A 52 0.50 -17.47 -10.09
CA LEU A 52 1.23 -16.49 -9.28
C LEU A 52 1.69 -17.12 -7.96
N GLN A 53 2.80 -16.62 -7.43
CA GLN A 53 3.20 -16.88 -6.05
C GLN A 53 2.58 -15.77 -5.18
N VAL A 54 1.51 -16.09 -4.45
CA VAL A 54 0.74 -15.12 -3.67
C VAL A 54 1.31 -15.01 -2.26
N TYR A 55 1.65 -13.79 -1.85
CA TYR A 55 2.21 -13.51 -0.53
C TYR A 55 1.39 -12.44 0.19
N ARG A 56 1.27 -12.57 1.51
CA ARG A 56 0.87 -11.47 2.37
C ARG A 56 2.11 -10.64 2.74
N PRO A 57 2.16 -9.34 2.46
CA PRO A 57 3.29 -8.51 2.86
C PRO A 57 3.37 -8.40 4.39
N TYR A 58 4.58 -8.25 4.93
CA TYR A 58 4.76 -7.90 6.34
C TYR A 58 4.57 -6.40 6.54
N LYS A 59 4.22 -5.99 7.77
CA LYS A 59 4.13 -4.57 8.13
C LYS A 59 5.53 -4.01 8.36
N ALA A 60 5.94 -3.06 7.52
CA ALA A 60 7.20 -2.34 7.67
C ALA A 60 7.28 -1.66 9.05
N ASN A 61 8.41 -1.83 9.73
CA ASN A 61 8.65 -1.24 11.05
C ASN A 61 9.32 0.14 10.93
N PHE A 62 9.54 0.79 12.08
CA PHE A 62 10.18 2.11 12.15
C PHE A 62 11.54 2.13 11.42
N HIS A 63 12.40 1.15 11.71
CA HIS A 63 13.72 1.03 11.09
C HIS A 63 13.64 0.85 9.58
N ASP A 64 12.69 0.07 9.07
CA ASP A 64 12.52 -0.14 7.63
C ASP A 64 12.22 1.19 6.90
N MET A 65 11.34 2.00 7.50
CA MET A 65 10.86 3.26 6.92
C MET A 65 11.90 4.38 7.05
N THR A 66 12.70 4.40 8.12
CA THR A 66 13.74 5.42 8.35
C THR A 66 15.05 5.17 7.60
N ARG A 67 15.13 4.11 6.79
CA ARG A 67 16.21 3.96 5.79
C ARG A 67 16.21 5.07 4.74
N PHE A 68 15.09 5.76 4.58
CA PHE A 68 14.93 6.88 3.66
C PHE A 68 14.26 8.10 4.31
N HIS A 69 13.16 7.89 5.02
CA HIS A 69 12.44 8.98 5.68
C HIS A 69 13.14 9.45 6.95
N SER A 70 12.93 10.70 7.33
CA SER A 70 13.44 11.21 8.61
C SER A 70 12.72 10.57 9.80
N GLU A 71 13.45 10.40 10.90
CA GLU A 71 12.91 9.79 12.12
C GLU A 71 11.73 10.57 12.70
N ASP A 72 11.78 11.90 12.67
CA ASP A 72 10.73 12.79 13.17
C ASP A 72 9.43 12.66 12.37
N TYR A 73 9.51 12.45 11.05
CA TYR A 73 8.34 12.22 10.20
C TYR A 73 7.68 10.86 10.50
N ILE A 74 8.46 9.79 10.58
CA ILE A 74 7.92 8.47 10.89
C ILE A 74 7.37 8.42 12.33
N ASP A 75 8.02 9.08 13.29
CA ASP A 75 7.53 9.20 14.67
C ASP A 75 6.19 9.97 14.74
N PHE A 76 6.03 10.99 13.90
CA PHE A 76 4.76 11.68 13.75
C PHE A 76 3.67 10.76 13.15
N LEU A 77 3.94 10.10 12.02
CA LEU A 77 2.97 9.21 11.35
C LEU A 77 2.47 8.08 12.26
N GLN A 78 3.34 7.51 13.12
CA GLN A 78 2.94 6.44 14.02
C GLN A 78 2.08 6.90 15.21
N LYS A 79 2.09 8.20 15.54
CA LYS A 79 1.39 8.78 16.72
C LYS A 79 0.11 9.52 16.37
N VAL A 80 0.04 10.13 15.19
CA VAL A 80 -1.10 10.94 14.77
C VAL A 80 -2.33 10.05 14.52
N SER A 81 -3.50 10.53 14.92
CA SER A 81 -4.79 9.88 14.77
C SER A 81 -5.89 10.94 14.62
N PRO A 82 -7.08 10.60 14.10
CA PRO A 82 -8.20 11.53 14.01
C PRO A 82 -8.57 12.19 15.35
N GLN A 83 -8.34 11.51 16.48
CA GLN A 83 -8.68 11.98 17.82
C GLN A 83 -7.68 13.01 18.37
N ASN A 84 -6.43 12.98 17.92
CA ASN A 84 -5.35 13.83 18.46
C ASN A 84 -4.74 14.79 17.43
N VAL A 85 -5.27 14.82 16.20
CA VAL A 85 -4.74 15.62 15.08
C VAL A 85 -4.60 17.10 15.41
N THR A 86 -5.49 17.65 16.25
CA THR A 86 -5.45 19.03 16.74
C THR A 86 -4.20 19.35 17.58
N ASN A 87 -3.59 18.36 18.22
CA ASN A 87 -2.35 18.53 18.97
C ASN A 87 -1.11 18.63 18.06
N TYR A 88 -1.27 18.32 16.76
CA TYR A 88 -0.18 18.23 15.79
C TYR A 88 -0.27 19.31 14.69
N THR A 89 -1.00 20.41 14.89
CA THR A 89 -1.23 21.44 13.85
C THR A 89 0.06 21.93 13.19
N LYS A 90 1.15 22.13 13.97
CA LYS A 90 2.46 22.51 13.43
C LYS A 90 3.06 21.42 12.53
N ASN A 91 3.01 20.16 12.96
CA ASN A 91 3.52 19.02 12.20
C ASN A 91 2.72 18.77 10.92
N LEU A 92 1.40 18.99 10.93
CA LEU A 92 0.56 18.87 9.74
C LEU A 92 1.01 19.80 8.62
N GLY A 93 1.30 21.06 8.96
CA GLY A 93 1.86 22.03 8.00
C GLY A 93 3.29 21.67 7.57
N GLN A 94 4.14 21.25 8.52
CA GLN A 94 5.53 20.86 8.24
C GLN A 94 5.63 19.66 7.28
N PHE A 95 4.76 18.67 7.46
CA PHE A 95 4.79 17.40 6.72
C PHE A 95 3.76 17.31 5.59
N ASN A 96 3.13 18.44 5.23
CA ASN A 96 2.15 18.54 4.15
C ASN A 96 1.02 17.50 4.27
N MET A 97 0.42 17.43 5.45
CA MET A 97 -0.68 16.51 5.79
C MET A 97 -2.01 17.27 6.06
N ALA A 98 -2.10 18.52 5.60
CA ALA A 98 -3.35 19.29 5.61
C ALA A 98 -4.24 18.90 4.41
N ASP A 99 -5.42 19.53 4.28
CA ASP A 99 -6.36 19.24 3.18
C ASP A 99 -5.75 19.57 1.81
N ASP A 100 -5.31 18.54 1.07
CA ASP A 100 -4.71 18.63 -0.26
C ASP A 100 -5.73 18.36 -1.41
N TRP A 101 -7.03 18.53 -1.16
CA TRP A 101 -8.11 18.19 -2.11
C TRP A 101 -9.36 19.05 -2.01
#